data_AF-A0AAV9FF80-F1
#
_entry.id   AF-A0AAV9FF80-F1
#
_cell.length_a   1.000
_cell.length_b   1.000
_cell.length_c   1.000
_cell.angle_alpha   90.00
_cell.angle_beta   90.00
_cell.angle_gamma   90.00
#
_symmetry.space_group_name_H-M   'P 1'
#
loop_
_entity.id
_entity.type
_entity.pdbx_description
1 polymer ?
#
loop_
_entity_poly.entity_id
_entity_poly.type
_entity_poly.pdbx_seq_one_letter_code
_entity_poly.pdbx_strand_id
1 'polypeptide(L)' 'MVEIVFFDVETTVPIGAGERRFHMVEFGAVVVCPRRLVEIESYSTLIRPFDLSAVVAASGRTVGWQGTSMMYA' A
#
# COMPACT_ATOMS: atom_id res chain seq x y z
N MET A 1 -15.73 12.48 20.52
CA MET A 1 -15.89 12.82 19.10
C MET A 1 -15.64 11.53 18.31
N VAL A 2 -16.38 11.26 17.23
CA VAL A 2 -16.24 10.02 16.43
C VAL A 2 -15.74 10.39 15.05
N GLU A 3 -14.72 9.69 14.59
CA GLU A 3 -14.07 9.83 13.28
C GLU A 3 -14.21 8.50 12.52
N ILE A 4 -14.16 8.56 11.18
CA ILE A 4 -14.07 7.37 10.32
C ILE A 4 -12.68 7.37 9.71
N VAL A 5 -12.04 6.21 9.69
CA VAL A 5 -10.75 6.03 9.01
C VAL A 5 -10.95 5.07 7.85
N PHE A 6 -10.59 5.52 6.64
CA PHE A 6 -10.48 4.66 5.47
C PHE A 6 -9.06 4.17 5.36
N PHE A 7 -8.89 2.87 5.14
CA PHE A 7 -7.59 2.26 4.88
C PHE A 7 -7.52 1.83 3.42
N ASP A 8 -6.40 2.12 2.79
CA ASP A 8 -6.03 1.61 1.47
C ASP A 8 -4.72 0.84 1.61
N VAL A 9 -4.70 -0.39 1.11
CA VAL A 9 -3.59 -1.32 1.33
C VAL A 9 -3.18 -1.93 0.00
N GLU A 10 -1.97 -1.57 -0.44
CA GLU A 10 -1.39 -2.13 -1.65
C GLU A 10 -0.53 -3.35 -1.33
N THR A 11 -0.58 -4.33 -2.23
CA THR A 11 0.16 -5.59 -2.07
C THR A 11 0.89 -5.98 -3.35
N THR A 12 1.92 -6.82 -3.22
CA THR A 12 2.55 -7.48 -4.36
C THR A 12 1.59 -8.44 -5.05
N VAL A 13 1.66 -8.51 -6.38
CA VAL A 13 0.98 -9.57 -7.15
C VAL A 13 1.88 -10.82 -7.18
N PRO A 14 1.38 -12.00 -6.78
CA PRO A 14 2.14 -13.25 -6.88
C PRO A 14 2.51 -13.57 -8.33
N ILE A 15 3.75 -14.00 -8.58
CA ILE A 15 4.28 -14.13 -9.95
C ILE A 15 4.10 -15.54 -10.51
N GLY A 16 3.73 -16.52 -9.68
CA GLY A 16 3.53 -17.91 -10.09
C GLY A 16 2.21 -18.51 -9.58
N ALA A 17 1.64 -19.45 -10.35
CA ALA A 17 0.39 -20.16 -10.04
C ALA A 17 0.42 -21.01 -8.73
N GLY A 18 1.54 -21.03 -8.00
CA GLY A 18 1.70 -21.68 -6.71
C GLY A 18 2.07 -20.73 -5.56
N GLU A 19 2.36 -19.46 -5.85
CA GLU A 19 2.71 -18.46 -4.84
C GLU A 19 1.43 -17.89 -4.22
N ARG A 20 1.23 -18.13 -2.92
CA ARG A 20 0.00 -17.76 -2.19
C ARG A 20 0.19 -16.55 -1.28
N ARG A 21 1.38 -15.95 -1.27
CA ARG A 21 1.72 -14.89 -0.33
C ARG A 21 1.60 -13.54 -1.01
N PHE A 22 0.90 -12.64 -0.32
CA PHE A 22 0.84 -11.23 -0.65
C PHE A 22 1.70 -10.50 0.37
N HIS A 23 2.60 -9.65 -0.11
CA HIS A 23 3.37 -8.76 0.74
C HIS A 23 2.75 -7.38 0.66
N MET A 24 2.47 -6.77 1.82
CA MET A 24 2.04 -5.38 1.86
C MET A 24 3.20 -4.47 1.46
N VAL A 25 2.94 -3.54 0.55
CA VAL A 25 3.96 -2.65 -0.02
C VAL A 25 3.70 -1.18 0.28
N GLU A 26 2.43 -0.83 0.49
CA GLU A 26 2.01 0.49 0.94
C GLU A 26 0.87 0.33 1.93
N PHE A 27 0.82 1.25 2.89
CA PHE A 27 -0.32 1.46 3.75
C PHE A 27 -0.73 2.93 3.70
N GLY A 28 -1.93 3.18 3.20
CA GLY A 28 -2.61 4.47 3.19
C GLY A 28 -3.74 4.52 4.22
N ALA A 29 -3.91 5.68 4.85
CA ALA A 29 -5.05 5.95 5.71
C ALA A 29 -5.56 7.37 5.53
N VAL A 30 -6.88 7.56 5.55
CA VAL A 30 -7.52 8.87 5.54
C VAL A 30 -8.53 8.95 6.67
N VAL A 31 -8.35 9.94 7.55
CA VAL A 31 -9.25 10.26 8.64
C VAL A 31 -10.27 11.28 8.16
N VAL A 32 -11.56 11.00 8.34
CA VAL A 32 -12.64 11.90 7.92
C VAL A 32 -13.58 12.29 9.06
N CYS A 33 -14.11 13.51 8.99
CA CYS A 33 -15.21 13.95 9.82
C CYS A 33 -16.54 13.46 9.21
N PRO A 34 -17.26 12.51 9.82
CA PRO A 34 -18.45 11.92 9.20
C PRO A 34 -19.62 12.90 9.06
N ARG A 35 -19.64 13.98 9.85
CA ARG A 35 -20.71 15.00 9.79
C ARG A 35 -20.50 16.04 8.70
N ARG A 36 -19.24 16.31 8.37
CA ARG A 36 -18.84 17.35 7.42
C ARG A 36 -18.39 16.78 6.08
N LEU A 37 -18.10 15.48 6.03
CA LEU A 37 -17.57 14.77 4.86
C LEU A 37 -16.29 15.42 4.33
N VAL A 38 -15.45 15.87 5.26
CA VAL A 38 -14.13 16.45 4.95
C VAL A 38 -13.04 15.53 5.47
N GLU A 39 -11.97 15.43 4.69
CA GLU A 39 -10.70 14.89 5.15
C GLU A 39 -10.15 15.77 6.28
N ILE A 40 -9.73 15.12 7.35
CA ILE A 40 -9.07 15.75 8.49
C ILE A 40 -7.55 15.57 8.33
N GLU A 41 -7.12 14.36 7.98
CA GLU A 41 -5.72 13.99 7.85
C GLU A 41 -5.56 12.81 6.91
N SER A 42 -4.42 12.73 6.24
CA SER A 42 -4.01 11.61 5.39
C SER A 42 -2.60 11.15 5.73
N TYR A 43 -2.44 9.83 5.67
CA TYR A 43 -1.19 9.12 5.90
C TYR A 43 -0.94 8.21 4.70
N SER A 44 0.31 8.16 4.23
CA SER A 44 0.77 7.17 3.28
C SER A 44 2.20 6.80 3.66
N THR A 45 2.47 5.50 3.74
CA THR A 45 3.81 4.98 3.96
C THR A 45 4.08 3.81 3.04
N LEU A 46 5.29 3.81 2.49
CA LEU A 46 5.85 2.62 1.88
C LEU A 46 6.26 1.63 2.97
N ILE A 47 6.12 0.34 2.66
CA ILE A 47 6.51 -0.75 3.53
C ILE A 47 7.52 -1.59 2.78
N ARG A 48 8.72 -1.71 3.36
CA ARG A 48 9.75 -2.58 2.84
C ARG A 48 9.43 -4.04 3.20
N PRO A 49 9.16 -4.92 2.23
CA PRO A 49 8.92 -6.32 2.52
C PRO A 49 10.21 -7.02 2.93
N PHE A 50 10.07 -8.05 3.76
CA PHE A 50 11.20 -8.87 4.21
C PHE A 50 11.91 -9.55 3.03
N ASP A 51 11.14 -10.03 2.05
CA ASP A 51 11.65 -10.61 0.82
C ASP A 51 11.52 -9.59 -0.32
N LEU A 52 12.64 -8.98 -0.70
CA LEU A 52 12.71 -7.98 -1.76
C LEU A 52 12.51 -8.58 -3.17
N SER A 53 12.66 -9.90 -3.34
CA SER A 53 12.46 -10.55 -4.63
C SER A 53 10.99 -10.49 -5.09
N ALA A 54 10.05 -10.42 -4.15
CA ALA A 54 8.61 -10.28 -4.41
C ALA A 54 8.22 -8.96 -5.08
N VAL A 55 9.08 -7.93 -5.00
CA VAL A 55 8.81 -6.57 -5.51
C VAL A 55 9.36 -6.37 -6.92
N VAL A 56 10.50 -7.00 -7.22
CA VAL A 56 11.25 -6.78 -8.47
C VAL A 56 10.48 -7.25 -9.72
N ALA A 57 9.59 -8.24 -9.57
CA ALA A 57 8.86 -8.81 -10.70
C ALA A 57 7.46 -8.21 -10.94
N ALA A 58 6.99 -7.30 -10.07
CA ALA A 58 5.69 -6.63 -10.19
C ALA A 58 5.74 -5.25 -10.87
N SER A 59 6.92 -4.78 -11.34
CA SER A 59 7.07 -3.44 -11.95
C SER A 59 6.35 -3.27 -13.30
N GLY A 60 5.54 -4.24 -13.70
CA GLY A 60 4.71 -4.21 -14.88
C GLY A 60 3.25 -3.93 -14.52
N ARG A 61 2.87 -2.65 -14.61
CA ARG A 61 1.51 -2.18 -14.95
C ARG A 61 0.47 -2.32 -13.83
N THR A 62 0.27 -1.27 -13.01
CA THR A 62 -1.09 -0.71 -12.78
C THR A 62 -1.17 0.53 -11.89
N VAL A 63 -0.15 0.91 -11.10
CA VAL A 63 -0.23 2.09 -10.22
C VAL A 63 1.15 2.73 -10.09
N GLY A 64 1.25 4.03 -9.79
CA GLY A 64 2.44 4.89 -9.94
C GLY A 64 3.70 4.56 -9.11
N TRP A 65 3.90 3.30 -8.70
CA TRP A 65 5.00 2.80 -7.90
C TRP A 65 6.22 2.46 -8.76
N GLN A 66 7.38 3.03 -8.42
CA GLN A 66 8.66 2.55 -8.93
C GLN A 66 9.26 1.61 -7.87
N GLY A 67 9.47 0.33 -8.18
CA GLY A 67 10.00 -0.66 -7.22
C GLY A 67 11.32 -0.25 -6.54
N THR A 68 12.03 0.75 -7.07
CA THR A 68 13.21 1.37 -6.47
C THR A 68 12.91 2.13 -5.18
N SER A 69 11.74 2.77 -5.02
CA SER A 69 11.41 3.55 -3.82
C SER A 69 11.22 2.67 -2.57
N MET A 70 10.74 1.43 -2.73
CA MET A 70 10.58 0.48 -1.62
C MET A 70 11.88 -0.11 -1.09
N MET A 71 12.98 -0.08 -1.86
CA MET A 71 14.28 -0.52 -1.34
C MET A 71 14.80 0.41 -0.25
N TYR A 72 14.40 1.69 -0.28
CA TYR A 72 14.84 2.75 0.62
C TYR A 72 13.75 3.22 1.60
N ALA A 73 12.58 2.58 1.57
CA ALA A 73 11.51 2.75 2.56
C ALA A 73 11.87 2.10 3.90
#